data_AF-A0A949P850-F1
#
_entry.id   AF-A0A949P850-F1
#
_cell.length_a   1.000
_cell.length_b   1.000
_cell.length_c   1.000
_cell.angle_alpha   90.00
_cell.angle_beta   90.00
_cell.angle_gamma   90.00
#
_symmetry.space_group_name_H-M   'P 1'
#
loop_
_entity.id
_entity.type
_entity.pdbx_description
1 polymer ?
#
loop_
_entity_poly.entity_id
_entity_poly.type
_entity_poly.pdbx_seq_one_letter_code
_entity_poly.pdbx_strand_id
1 'polypeptide(L)'
;MTNQTAAEAVTLHSSWRGMVATAAAATVVLFGGCWAVASAGWKTVPTLVLLFGLFLSVIALFDYPIASTFSSEQVVRRMVLRRQRISWTRIDQLSRTRPALTARWRGLAPGGLVAVVGRRRYLLVDQCESLDELRQIERLLGEGRDELDLDGLPRPGEETEPTWLYRRAKWAPDGVRSR
;
A
#
# COMPACT_ATOMS: atom_id res chain seq x y z
N MET A 1 18.36 -23.85 -20.61
CA MET A 1 16.92 -23.72 -20.30
C MET A 1 16.79 -23.75 -18.78
N THR A 2 16.83 -22.58 -18.15
CA THR A 2 16.78 -22.40 -16.69
C THR A 2 15.33 -22.51 -16.23
N ASN A 3 15.05 -23.47 -15.33
CA ASN A 3 13.76 -23.62 -14.67
C ASN A 3 13.37 -22.32 -13.93
N GLN A 4 12.57 -21.46 -14.57
CA GLN A 4 11.80 -20.45 -13.87
C GLN A 4 10.65 -21.16 -13.15
N THR A 5 10.89 -21.60 -11.91
CA THR A 5 9.79 -21.83 -10.97
C THR A 5 8.99 -20.54 -10.91
N ALA A 6 7.73 -20.57 -11.39
CA ALA A 6 6.80 -19.47 -11.22
C ALA A 6 6.85 -19.05 -9.74
N ALA A 7 7.09 -17.76 -9.48
CA ALA A 7 7.06 -17.25 -8.12
C ALA A 7 5.65 -17.50 -7.59
N GLU A 8 5.50 -18.40 -6.62
CA GLU A 8 4.20 -18.76 -6.03
C GLU A 8 3.51 -17.54 -5.38
N ALA A 9 4.32 -16.55 -4.98
CA ALA A 9 3.85 -15.26 -4.51
C ALA A 9 4.88 -14.15 -4.77
N VAL A 10 4.37 -12.92 -4.96
CA VAL A 10 5.16 -11.69 -5.12
C VAL A 10 4.76 -10.74 -4.00
N THR A 11 5.73 -10.13 -3.31
CA THR A 11 5.42 -9.16 -2.25
C THR A 11 5.93 -7.79 -2.63
N LEU A 12 5.01 -6.81 -2.64
CA LEU A 12 5.34 -5.40 -2.79
C LEU A 12 5.36 -4.71 -1.44
N HIS A 13 6.26 -3.76 -1.27
CA HIS A 13 6.44 -3.01 -0.03
C HIS A 13 6.10 -1.53 -0.20
N SER A 14 5.39 -1.00 0.80
CA SER A 14 5.19 0.44 0.88
C SER A 14 6.48 1.15 1.31
N SER A 15 6.62 2.39 0.86
CA SER A 15 7.76 3.23 1.15
C SER A 15 7.83 3.57 2.65
N TRP A 16 9.03 3.52 3.22
CA TRP A 16 9.25 3.98 4.60
C TRP A 16 8.88 5.46 4.77
N ARG A 17 9.13 6.27 3.73
CA ARG A 17 8.84 7.70 3.73
C ARG A 17 7.34 7.97 3.82
N GLY A 18 6.53 7.23 3.06
CA GLY A 18 5.07 7.32 3.12
C GLY A 18 4.54 6.91 4.49
N MET A 19 5.00 5.76 5.02
CA MET A 19 4.63 5.30 6.36
C MET A 19 4.97 6.35 7.43
N VAL A 20 6.20 6.88 7.43
CA VAL A 20 6.61 7.89 8.41
C VAL A 20 5.87 9.20 8.23
N ALA A 21 5.66 9.66 6.99
CA ALA A 21 4.94 10.90 6.74
C ALA A 21 3.49 10.82 7.23
N THR A 22 2.79 9.72 6.94
CA THR A 22 1.41 9.50 7.42
C THR A 22 1.37 9.39 8.94
N ALA A 23 2.29 8.63 9.55
CA ALA A 23 2.36 8.49 11.00
C ALA A 23 2.70 9.82 11.70
N ALA A 24 3.67 10.58 11.18
CA ALA A 24 4.07 11.88 11.72
C ALA A 24 2.93 12.89 11.62
N ALA A 25 2.23 12.96 10.48
CA ALA A 25 1.09 13.85 10.30
C ALA A 25 -0.04 13.55 11.32
N ALA A 26 -0.42 12.28 11.46
CA ALA A 26 -1.42 11.89 12.44
C ALA A 26 -0.97 12.20 13.88
N THR A 27 0.30 11.95 14.19
CA THR A 27 0.90 12.21 15.50
C THR A 27 0.89 13.69 15.85
N VAL A 28 1.29 14.57 14.93
CA VAL A 28 1.28 16.02 15.14
C VAL A 28 -0.14 16.54 15.43
N VAL A 29 -1.13 16.11 14.65
CA VAL A 29 -2.53 16.52 14.87
C VAL A 29 -3.05 16.01 16.22
N LEU A 30 -2.77 14.75 16.56
CA LEU A 30 -3.17 14.17 17.84
C LEU A 30 -2.54 14.90 19.03
N PHE A 31 -1.23 15.12 19.01
CA PHE A 31 -0.54 15.87 20.07
C PHE A 31 -1.05 17.30 20.18
N GLY A 32 -1.29 17.99 19.06
CA GLY A 32 -1.90 19.31 19.04
C GLY A 32 -3.29 19.32 19.68
N GLY A 33 -4.13 18.31 19.39
CA GLY A 33 -5.43 18.12 20.01
C GLY A 33 -5.34 17.88 21.53
N CYS A 34 -4.44 16.99 21.96
CA CYS A 34 -4.18 16.73 23.38
C CYS A 34 -3.74 18.01 24.11
N TRP A 35 -2.79 18.75 23.53
CA TRP A 35 -2.30 20.02 24.08
C TRP A 35 -3.42 21.07 24.17
N ALA A 36 -4.25 21.20 23.13
CA ALA A 36 -5.37 22.14 23.11
C ALA A 36 -6.41 21.82 24.20
N VAL A 37 -6.74 20.54 24.40
CA VAL A 37 -7.66 20.11 25.47
C VAL A 37 -7.04 20.31 26.86
N ALA A 38 -5.75 20.02 27.03
CA ALA A 38 -5.05 20.22 28.31
C ALA A 38 -4.96 21.70 28.71
N SER A 39 -4.78 22.60 27.73
CA SER A 39 -4.62 24.04 27.97
C SER A 39 -5.94 24.81 28.06
N ALA A 40 -6.93 24.46 27.23
CA ALA A 40 -8.18 25.21 27.11
C ALA A 40 -9.42 24.46 27.64
N GLY A 41 -9.25 23.22 28.09
CA GLY A 41 -10.34 22.32 28.51
C GLY A 41 -11.09 21.67 27.35
N TRP A 42 -12.17 20.96 27.68
CA TRP A 42 -13.06 20.26 26.73
C TRP A 42 -14.01 21.21 25.99
N LYS A 43 -13.45 22.16 25.25
CA LYS A 43 -14.20 23.05 24.36
C LYS A 43 -14.36 22.42 22.99
N THR A 44 -15.41 22.80 22.27
CA THR A 44 -15.79 22.21 20.97
C THR A 44 -14.63 22.10 19.99
N VAL A 45 -13.88 23.19 19.77
CA VAL A 45 -12.77 23.20 18.80
C VAL A 45 -11.62 22.27 19.21
N PRO A 46 -11.00 22.39 20.41
CA PRO A 46 -10.01 21.43 20.90
C PRO A 46 -10.45 19.98 20.83
N THR A 47 -11.70 19.69 21.22
CA THR A 47 -12.25 18.33 21.20
C THR A 47 -12.36 17.80 19.77
N LEU A 48 -12.82 18.59 18.80
CA LEU A 48 -12.87 18.18 17.40
C LEU A 48 -11.48 17.91 16.82
N VAL A 49 -10.48 18.74 17.15
CA VAL A 49 -9.09 18.52 16.71
C VAL A 49 -8.53 17.21 17.28
N LEU A 50 -8.78 16.94 18.57
CA LEU A 50 -8.37 15.69 19.22
C LEU A 50 -9.02 14.47 18.57
N LEU A 51 -10.34 14.49 18.37
CA LEU A 51 -11.07 13.40 17.73
C LEU A 51 -10.60 13.15 16.30
N PHE A 52 -10.32 14.21 15.56
CA PHE A 52 -9.78 14.11 14.21
C PHE A 52 -8.37 13.51 14.19
N GLY A 53 -7.49 13.93 15.10
CA GLY A 53 -6.16 13.33 15.27
C GLY A 53 -6.24 11.84 15.60
N LEU A 54 -7.12 11.46 16.54
CA LEU A 54 -7.35 10.07 16.90
C LEU A 54 -7.84 9.24 15.71
N PHE A 55 -8.79 9.78 14.94
CA PHE A 55 -9.30 9.14 13.73
C PHE A 55 -8.20 8.90 12.68
N LEU A 56 -7.35 9.89 12.42
CA LEU A 56 -6.21 9.75 11.51
C LEU A 56 -5.20 8.69 12.00
N SER A 57 -4.91 8.66 13.30
CA SER A 57 -4.02 7.65 13.90
C SER A 57 -4.60 6.24 13.73
N VAL A 58 -5.90 6.06 13.92
CA VAL A 58 -6.57 4.78 13.69
C VAL A 58 -6.45 4.36 12.22
N ILE A 59 -6.71 5.26 11.26
CA ILE A 59 -6.54 4.95 9.83
C ILE A 59 -5.09 4.54 9.52
N ALA A 60 -4.12 5.29 10.02
CA ALA A 60 -2.70 4.99 9.79
C ALA A 60 -2.29 3.60 10.30
N LEU A 61 -2.86 3.16 11.43
CA LEU A 61 -2.55 1.86 12.02
C LEU A 61 -3.30 0.69 11.37
N PHE A 62 -4.55 0.92 10.94
CA PHE A 62 -5.45 -0.15 10.50
C PHE A 62 -5.64 -0.27 9.01
N ASP A 63 -5.41 0.80 8.23
CA ASP A 63 -5.70 0.81 6.79
C ASP A 63 -4.47 1.10 5.91
N TYR A 64 -3.40 1.65 6.47
CA TYR A 64 -2.16 1.86 5.72
C TYR A 64 -1.38 0.53 5.56
N PRO A 65 -1.17 0.03 4.33
CA PRO A 65 -0.44 -1.21 4.10
C PRO A 65 1.06 -0.98 4.29
N ILE A 66 1.71 -1.86 5.04
CA ILE A 66 3.17 -1.97 5.13
C ILE A 66 3.72 -2.75 3.94
N ALA A 67 3.00 -3.80 3.56
CA ALA A 67 3.31 -4.67 2.43
C ALA A 67 2.04 -5.34 1.92
N SER A 68 2.04 -5.72 0.64
CA SER A 68 1.00 -6.53 0.03
C SER A 68 1.60 -7.71 -0.70
N THR A 69 1.12 -8.91 -0.40
CA THR A 69 1.56 -10.16 -1.03
C THR A 69 0.49 -10.63 -2.02
N PHE A 70 0.91 -10.81 -3.25
CA PHE A 70 0.14 -11.28 -4.39
C PHE A 70 0.41 -12.77 -4.57
N SER A 71 -0.63 -13.58 -4.64
CA SER A 71 -0.58 -15.03 -4.94
C SER A 71 -1.51 -15.32 -6.12
N SER A 72 -1.55 -16.56 -6.59
CA SER A 72 -2.50 -16.96 -7.65
C SER A 72 -3.98 -16.84 -7.23
N GLU A 73 -4.29 -16.92 -5.94
CA GLU A 73 -5.68 -16.95 -5.45
C GLU A 73 -6.18 -15.61 -4.87
N GLN A 74 -5.26 -14.83 -4.29
CA GLN A 74 -5.62 -13.66 -3.50
C GLN A 74 -4.47 -12.65 -3.35
N VAL A 75 -4.85 -11.44 -2.95
CA VAL A 75 -3.97 -10.40 -2.43
C VAL A 75 -4.11 -10.31 -0.91
N VAL A 76 -2.98 -10.37 -0.21
CA VAL A 76 -2.90 -10.22 1.24
C VAL A 76 -2.26 -8.89 1.59
N ARG A 77 -3.05 -7.95 2.11
CA ARG A 77 -2.58 -6.67 2.64
C ARG A 77 -2.16 -6.85 4.10
N ARG A 78 -0.95 -6.44 4.44
CA ARG A 78 -0.45 -6.38 5.83
C ARG A 78 -0.34 -4.93 6.26
N MET A 79 -1.21 -4.51 7.17
CA MET A 79 -1.16 -3.23 7.86
C MET A 79 -0.38 -3.37 9.19
N VAL A 80 -0.26 -2.29 9.96
CA VAL A 80 0.45 -2.33 11.26
C VAL A 80 -0.23 -3.29 12.23
N LEU A 81 -1.54 -3.15 12.40
CA LEU A 81 -2.31 -3.90 13.41
C LEU A 81 -3.27 -4.94 12.81
N ARG A 82 -3.30 -5.08 11.49
CA ARG A 82 -4.28 -5.93 10.81
C ARG A 82 -3.70 -6.59 9.57
N ARG A 83 -4.22 -7.78 9.25
CA ARG A 83 -4.04 -8.43 7.95
C ARG A 83 -5.40 -8.55 7.26
N GLN A 84 -5.43 -8.33 5.97
CA GLN A 84 -6.64 -8.45 5.16
C GLN A 84 -6.33 -9.28 3.91
N ARG A 85 -7.18 -10.25 3.64
CA ARG A 85 -7.12 -11.07 2.42
C ARG A 85 -8.24 -10.67 1.47
N ILE A 86 -7.93 -10.51 0.20
CA ILE A 86 -8.85 -10.12 -0.85
C ILE A 86 -8.67 -11.11 -2.01
N SER A 87 -9.66 -11.95 -2.26
CA SER A 87 -9.62 -12.87 -3.41
C SER A 87 -9.68 -12.08 -4.71
N TRP A 88 -8.98 -12.54 -5.75
CA TRP A 88 -9.02 -11.95 -7.09
C TRP A 88 -10.43 -11.85 -7.65
N THR A 89 -11.27 -12.86 -7.40
CA THR A 89 -12.69 -12.89 -7.81
C THR A 89 -13.55 -11.75 -7.25
N ARG A 90 -13.05 -11.02 -6.25
CA ARG A 90 -13.73 -9.86 -5.67
C ARG A 90 -13.16 -8.53 -6.13
N ILE A 91 -12.02 -8.53 -6.81
CA ILE A 91 -11.37 -7.32 -7.29
C ILE A 91 -11.93 -7.05 -8.68
N ASP A 92 -12.63 -5.93 -8.82
CA ASP A 92 -13.22 -5.55 -10.10
C ASP A 92 -12.16 -4.97 -11.04
N GLN A 93 -11.15 -4.30 -10.48
CA GLN A 93 -10.11 -3.61 -11.24
C GLN A 93 -8.88 -3.34 -10.36
N LEU A 94 -7.70 -3.39 -10.97
CA LEU A 94 -6.51 -2.74 -10.40
C LEU A 94 -6.36 -1.34 -10.99
N SER A 95 -6.05 -0.35 -10.14
CA SER A 95 -5.86 1.04 -10.54
C SER A 95 -4.62 1.63 -9.88
N ARG A 96 -4.15 2.77 -10.38
CA ARG A 96 -3.09 3.55 -9.71
C ARG A 96 -3.65 4.75 -8.99
N THR A 97 -3.06 5.05 -7.84
CA THR A 97 -3.21 6.36 -7.22
C THR A 97 -2.57 7.43 -8.11
N ARG A 98 -3.10 8.67 -8.03
CA ARG A 98 -2.39 9.81 -8.61
C ARG A 98 -1.11 10.05 -7.81
N PRO A 99 -0.01 10.48 -8.45
CA PRO A 99 1.19 10.87 -7.72
C PRO A 99 0.83 11.88 -6.64
N ALA A 100 1.31 11.64 -5.42
CA ALA A 100 1.11 12.57 -4.31
C ALA A 100 1.67 13.95 -4.68
N LEU A 101 1.12 15.03 -4.10
CA LEU A 101 1.60 16.40 -4.36
C LEU A 101 3.11 16.57 -4.08
N THR A 102 3.68 15.75 -3.20
CA THR A 102 5.11 15.70 -2.89
C THR A 102 5.96 15.00 -3.96
N ALA A 103 5.37 14.15 -4.80
CA ALA A 103 6.04 13.51 -5.94
C ALA A 103 6.24 14.47 -7.13
N ARG A 104 5.62 15.66 -7.11
CA ARG A 104 5.74 16.67 -8.16
C ARG A 104 7.18 17.15 -8.39
N TRP A 105 8.12 16.84 -7.49
CA TRP A 105 9.53 17.25 -7.55
C TRP A 105 10.44 16.22 -8.24
N ARG A 106 9.99 14.97 -8.47
CA ARG A 106 10.71 13.96 -9.25
C ARG A 106 9.70 13.36 -10.23
N GLY A 107 9.85 13.70 -11.51
CA GLY A 107 8.84 13.60 -12.57
C GLY A 107 7.90 12.39 -12.51
N LEU A 108 6.61 12.68 -12.71
CA LEU A 108 5.53 11.86 -13.33
C LEU A 108 5.52 10.32 -13.11
N ALA A 109 6.19 9.79 -12.08
CA ALA A 109 6.18 8.38 -11.81
C ALA A 109 4.74 7.94 -11.47
N PRO A 110 4.28 6.80 -12.01
CA PRO A 110 2.96 6.28 -11.66
C PRO A 110 2.82 6.13 -10.15
N GLY A 111 1.65 6.42 -9.59
CA GLY A 111 1.43 6.27 -8.15
C GLY A 111 1.33 4.80 -7.72
N GLY A 112 1.16 4.60 -6.42
CA GLY A 112 0.97 3.27 -5.84
C GLY A 112 -0.28 2.53 -6.33
N LEU A 113 -0.26 1.20 -6.21
CA LEU A 113 -1.29 0.29 -6.72
C LEU A 113 -2.49 0.19 -5.76
N VAL A 114 -3.69 0.09 -6.32
CA VAL A 114 -4.97 0.06 -5.60
C VAL A 114 -5.85 -1.04 -6.17
N ALA A 115 -6.44 -1.87 -5.31
CA ALA A 115 -7.52 -2.78 -5.68
C ALA A 115 -8.88 -2.06 -5.53
N VAL A 116 -9.70 -2.09 -6.58
CA VAL A 116 -11.08 -1.62 -6.57
C VAL A 116 -11.99 -2.82 -6.32
N VAL A 117 -12.86 -2.71 -5.31
CA VAL A 117 -13.83 -3.74 -4.90
C VAL A 117 -15.17 -3.06 -4.67
N GLY A 118 -16.07 -3.17 -5.64
CA GLY A 118 -17.29 -2.39 -5.77
C GLY A 118 -17.01 -0.89 -5.68
N ARG A 119 -17.54 -0.24 -4.63
CA ARG A 119 -17.33 1.18 -4.37
C ARG A 119 -16.10 1.48 -3.51
N ARG A 120 -15.36 0.47 -3.07
CA ARG A 120 -14.24 0.60 -2.14
C ARG A 120 -12.91 0.51 -2.87
N ARG A 121 -11.96 1.33 -2.42
CA ARG A 121 -10.59 1.36 -2.93
C ARG A 121 -9.64 0.95 -1.82
N TYR A 122 -8.88 -0.11 -2.05
CA TYR A 122 -7.93 -0.64 -1.10
C TYR A 122 -6.51 -0.38 -1.60
N LEU A 123 -5.78 0.50 -0.92
CA LEU A 123 -4.38 0.75 -1.22
C LEU A 123 -3.59 -0.54 -0.99
N LEU A 124 -2.86 -1.01 -2.00
CA LEU A 124 -2.01 -2.20 -1.92
C LEU A 124 -0.57 -1.80 -1.60
N VAL A 125 -0.05 -0.80 -2.31
CA VAL A 125 1.27 -0.21 -2.10
C VAL A 125 1.19 1.29 -2.40
N ASP A 126 1.95 2.11 -1.68
CA ASP A 126 1.93 3.58 -1.81
C ASP A 126 2.86 4.13 -2.91
N GLN A 127 3.79 3.31 -3.39
CA GLN A 127 4.79 3.64 -4.40
C GLN A 127 4.66 2.73 -5.62
N CYS A 128 5.18 3.19 -6.76
CA CYS A 128 5.23 2.40 -7.98
C CYS A 128 6.14 1.18 -7.78
N GLU A 129 5.69 0.02 -8.25
CA GLU A 129 6.50 -1.17 -8.37
C GLU A 129 7.51 -1.06 -9.53
N SER A 130 8.59 -1.82 -9.46
CA SER A 130 9.51 -1.92 -10.60
C SER A 130 8.87 -2.67 -11.77
N LEU A 131 9.42 -2.50 -12.97
CA LEU A 131 8.94 -3.22 -14.15
C LEU A 131 9.01 -4.75 -13.97
N ASP A 132 10.03 -5.25 -13.27
CA ASP A 132 10.16 -6.68 -12.99
C ASP A 132 9.18 -7.18 -11.94
N GLU A 133 8.83 -6.35 -10.95
CA GLU A 133 7.77 -6.66 -9.99
C GLU A 133 6.39 -6.71 -10.68
N LEU A 134 6.10 -5.74 -11.56
CA LEU A 134 4.88 -5.75 -12.37
C LEU A 134 4.82 -7.00 -13.25
N ARG A 135 5.89 -7.34 -13.98
CA ARG A 135 5.95 -8.55 -14.81
C ARG A 135 5.77 -9.83 -13.99
N GLN A 136 6.17 -9.85 -12.72
CA GLN A 136 5.92 -11.01 -11.86
C GLN A 136 4.43 -11.10 -11.47
N ILE A 137 3.78 -9.97 -11.21
CA ILE A 137 2.33 -9.92 -10.95
C ILE A 137 1.55 -10.34 -12.21
N GLU A 138 1.93 -9.85 -13.38
CA GLU A 138 1.33 -10.26 -14.65
C GLU A 138 1.45 -11.76 -14.88
N ARG A 139 2.64 -12.34 -14.61
CA ARG A 139 2.85 -13.80 -14.71
C ARG A 139 2.05 -14.58 -13.67
N LEU A 140 1.85 -14.04 -12.47
CA LEU A 140 1.02 -14.65 -11.44
C LEU A 140 -0.45 -14.70 -11.82
N LEU A 141 -0.96 -13.64 -12.46
CA LEU A 141 -2.36 -13.52 -12.85
C LEU A 141 -2.68 -14.34 -14.11
N GLY A 142 -1.71 -14.54 -15.00
CA GLY A 142 -1.90 -15.32 -16.22
C GLY A 142 -3.07 -14.77 -17.05
N GLU A 143 -4.04 -15.62 -17.33
CA GLU A 143 -5.26 -15.28 -18.10
C GLU A 143 -6.18 -14.30 -17.35
N GLY A 144 -6.14 -14.24 -16.01
CA GLY A 144 -6.92 -13.29 -15.22
C GLY A 144 -6.43 -11.84 -15.27
N ARG A 145 -5.36 -11.56 -16.02
CA ARG A 145 -4.81 -10.21 -16.24
C ARG A 145 -5.84 -9.28 -16.91
N ASP A 146 -6.53 -9.79 -17.93
CA ASP A 146 -7.42 -8.99 -18.78
C ASP A 146 -8.69 -8.60 -18.01
N GLU A 147 -9.18 -9.49 -17.13
CA GLU A 147 -10.34 -9.23 -16.29
C GLU A 147 -10.10 -8.10 -15.27
N LEU A 148 -8.86 -7.90 -14.84
CA LEU A 148 -8.48 -6.90 -13.83
C LEU A 148 -8.05 -5.56 -14.42
N ASP A 149 -8.12 -5.40 -15.75
CA ASP A 149 -7.67 -4.21 -16.50
C ASP A 149 -6.21 -3.83 -16.16
N LEU A 150 -5.34 -4.82 -16.03
CA LEU A 150 -3.92 -4.56 -15.79
C LEU A 150 -3.26 -3.79 -16.94
N ASP A 151 -3.76 -3.97 -18.16
CA ASP A 151 -3.21 -3.32 -19.36
C ASP A 151 -3.50 -1.82 -19.43
N GLY A 152 -4.59 -1.38 -18.81
CA GLY A 152 -4.91 0.03 -18.65
C GLY A 152 -4.03 0.76 -17.62
N LEU A 153 -3.23 0.02 -16.83
CA LEU A 153 -2.35 0.63 -15.84
C LEU A 153 -1.15 1.33 -16.52
N PRO A 154 -0.86 2.60 -16.17
CA PRO A 154 0.38 3.23 -16.57
C PRO A 154 1.58 2.36 -16.14
N ARG A 155 2.47 2.00 -17.08
CA ARG A 155 3.62 1.15 -16.76
C ARG A 155 4.68 1.93 -15.98
N PRO A 156 5.38 1.28 -15.03
CA PRO A 156 6.56 1.86 -14.41
C PRO A 156 7.66 2.10 -15.44
N GLY A 157 8.46 3.14 -15.24
CA GLY A 157 9.67 3.35 -16.05
C GLY A 157 10.74 2.29 -15.75
N GLU A 158 11.61 2.01 -16.71
CA GLU A 158 12.67 0.99 -16.58
C GLU A 158 13.65 1.29 -15.42
N GLU A 159 13.83 2.56 -15.07
CA GLU A 159 14.69 3.01 -13.98
C GLU A 159 14.03 2.90 -12.59
N THR A 160 12.77 2.43 -12.50
CA THR A 160 12.05 2.34 -11.23
C THR A 160 12.64 1.22 -10.38
N GLU A 161 13.21 1.59 -9.24
CA GLU A 161 13.82 0.63 -8.32
C GLU A 161 12.78 -0.33 -7.70
N PRO A 162 13.15 -1.58 -7.39
CA PRO A 162 12.26 -2.52 -6.73
C PRO A 162 11.82 -2.05 -5.34
N THR A 163 10.57 -2.34 -4.98
CA THR A 163 9.99 -1.88 -3.70
C THR A 163 10.73 -2.40 -2.47
N TRP A 164 11.41 -3.54 -2.60
CA TRP A 164 12.18 -4.17 -1.52
C TRP A 164 13.60 -3.60 -1.34
N LEU A 165 14.13 -2.80 -2.27
CA LEU A 165 15.54 -2.36 -2.27
C LEU A 165 15.94 -1.64 -0.97
N TYR A 166 15.00 -0.90 -0.37
CA TYR A 166 15.23 -0.14 0.86
C TYR A 166 14.94 -0.92 2.15
N ARG A 167 14.60 -2.21 2.07
CA ARG A 167 14.45 -3.08 3.24
C ARG A 167 15.69 -3.96 3.42
N ARG A 168 16.39 -3.76 4.54
CA ARG A 168 17.59 -4.51 4.95
C ARG A 168 17.39 -6.02 5.20
N ALA A 169 16.18 -6.55 5.08
CA ALA A 169 15.92 -7.97 5.29
C ALA A 169 15.09 -8.51 4.12
N LYS A 170 15.54 -9.60 3.49
CA LYS A 170 14.74 -10.41 2.58
C LYS A 170 13.49 -10.85 3.35
N TRP A 171 12.42 -10.10 3.21
CA TRP A 171 11.15 -10.42 3.83
C TRP A 171 10.55 -11.56 3.02
N ALA A 172 10.50 -12.76 3.59
CA ALA A 172 9.80 -13.88 2.98
C ALA A 172 8.28 -13.69 3.16
N PRO A 173 7.44 -13.98 2.15
CA PRO A 173 6.00 -14.01 2.32
C PRO A 173 5.65 -15.01 3.44
N ASP A 174 4.84 -14.57 4.42
CA ASP A 174 4.34 -15.43 5.51
C ASP A 174 3.40 -16.48 4.89
N GLY A 175 3.99 -17.58 4.41
CA GLY A 175 3.36 -18.66 3.66
C GLY A 175 4.37 -19.72 3.21
N VAL A 176 5.64 -19.32 3.01
CA VAL A 176 6.78 -20.25 2.89
C VAL A 176 7.29 -20.60 4.28
N ARG A 177 6.43 -21.23 5.10
CA ARG A 177 6.92 -22.08 6.19
C ARG A 177 6.93 -23.49 5.64
N SER A 178 8.10 -23.94 5.21
CA SER A 178 8.37 -25.36 5.06
C SER A 178 8.27 -26.01 6.44
N ARG A 179 7.10 -26.59 6.73
CA ARG A 179 6.90 -27.79 7.55
C ARG A 179 5.41 -28.15 7.61
#